data_AF-A0A090WUM5-F1
#
_entry.id   AF-A0A090WUM5-F1
#
_cell.length_a   1.000
_cell.length_b   1.000
_cell.length_c   1.000
_cell.angle_alpha   90.00
_cell.angle_beta   90.00
_cell.angle_gamma   90.00
#
_symmetry.space_group_name_H-M   'P 1'
#
loop_
_entity.id
_entity.type
_entity.pdbx_description
1 polymer ?
#
loop_
_entity_poly.entity_id
_entity_poly.type
_entity_poly.pdbx_seq_one_letter_code
_entity_poly.pdbx_strand_id
1 'polypeptide(L)'
;MGGRQIRHGVAIADNPKGPYVKSPYNPISNSGHEICVWPYDGGIAALITTDGPEKNTVQWSPDGINFDIKGVVKGAPHAIGLDRTADNEKEPTEILRWGGLTHEYKNSDYQYIRGFKTWRMKKHTAKGVGEE
;
A
#
# COMPACT_ATOMS: atom_id res chain seq x y z
N MET A 1 -3.71 -8.25 23.35
CA MET A 1 -2.35 -7.68 23.21
C MET A 1 -2.40 -6.59 22.15
N GLY A 2 -2.10 -5.34 22.49
CA GLY A 2 -2.09 -4.22 21.54
C GLY A 2 -0.83 -4.26 20.68
N GLY A 3 -0.99 -4.24 19.36
CA GLY A 3 0.14 -4.24 18.42
C GLY A 3 1.02 -2.99 18.53
N ARG A 4 2.04 -2.88 17.67
CA ARG A 4 2.91 -1.70 17.63
C ARG A 4 2.09 -0.46 17.23
N GLN A 5 2.33 0.65 17.92
CA GLN A 5 1.71 1.94 17.60
C GLN A 5 2.51 2.63 16.50
N ILE A 6 2.22 2.28 15.25
CA ILE A 6 2.83 2.90 14.07
C ILE A 6 1.74 3.64 13.29
N ARG A 7 2.08 4.85 12.82
CA ARG A 7 1.18 5.74 12.10
C ARG A 7 1.93 6.47 11.00
N HIS A 8 1.25 6.77 9.91
CA HIS A 8 1.79 7.57 8.82
C HIS A 8 1.41 9.03 8.99
N GLY A 9 2.28 9.90 8.49
CA GLY A 9 2.08 11.35 8.47
C GLY A 9 2.51 11.89 7.11
N VAL A 10 2.02 13.07 6.76
CA VAL A 10 2.38 13.77 5.53
C VAL A 10 2.98 15.14 5.85
N ALA A 11 3.96 15.54 5.04
CA ALA A 11 4.51 16.88 5.03
C ALA A 11 4.46 17.43 3.60
N ILE A 12 4.10 18.69 3.46
CA ILE A 12 3.78 19.34 2.18
C ILE A 12 4.78 20.47 1.95
N ALA A 13 5.20 20.63 0.70
CA ALA A 13 6.09 21.70 0.24
C ALA A 13 5.68 22.16 -1.17
N ASP A 14 5.82 23.45 -1.44
CA ASP A 14 5.58 24.01 -2.78
C ASP A 14 6.74 23.73 -3.74
N ASN A 15 7.92 23.40 -3.20
CA ASN A 15 9.13 23.07 -3.96
C ASN A 15 9.61 21.66 -3.60
N PRO A 16 10.12 20.86 -4.55
CA PRO A 16 10.62 19.51 -4.26
C PRO A 16 11.75 19.46 -3.22
N LYS A 17 12.52 20.55 -3.08
CA LYS A 17 13.60 20.70 -2.10
C LYS A 17 13.12 21.17 -0.72
N GLY A 18 11.83 21.42 -0.55
CA GLY A 18 11.24 21.95 0.68
C GLY A 18 11.20 23.49 0.72
N PRO A 19 10.91 24.06 1.90
CA PRO A 19 10.74 23.37 3.18
C PRO A 19 9.46 22.52 3.24
N TYR A 20 9.56 21.32 3.83
CA TYR A 20 8.41 20.44 4.06
C TYR A 20 7.78 20.73 5.42
N VAL A 21 6.51 21.14 5.43
CA VAL A 21 5.74 21.43 6.65
C VAL A 21 4.78 20.29 6.93
N LYS A 22 4.83 19.73 8.14
CA LYS A 22 3.92 18.66 8.57
C LYS A 22 2.47 19.14 8.52
N SER A 23 1.57 18.32 7.98
CA SER A 23 0.14 18.61 8.00
C SER A 23 -0.38 18.72 9.44
N PRO A 24 -1.28 19.68 9.74
CA PRO A 24 -1.94 19.78 11.04
C PRO A 24 -2.88 18.60 11.31
N TYR A 25 -3.27 17.85 10.28
CA TYR A 25 -4.10 16.65 10.38
C TYR A 25 -3.32 15.37 10.66
N ASN A 26 -2.00 15.45 10.84
CA ASN A 26 -1.22 14.29 11.22
C ASN A 26 -1.63 13.76 12.61
N PRO A 27 -1.68 12.44 12.81
CA PRO A 27 -1.40 11.37 11.84
C PRO A 27 -2.56 11.11 10.87
N ILE A 28 -2.23 10.81 9.62
CA ILE A 28 -3.21 10.51 8.55
C ILE A 28 -3.59 9.03 8.47
N SER A 29 -2.93 8.17 9.25
CA SER A 29 -3.33 6.77 9.44
C SER A 29 -3.25 6.38 10.91
N ASN A 30 -4.00 5.35 11.30
CA ASN A 30 -3.89 4.76 12.64
C ASN A 30 -3.05 3.45 12.67
N SER A 31 -2.57 3.01 11.51
CA SER A 31 -1.89 1.73 11.26
C SER A 31 -0.85 1.87 10.13
N GLY A 32 0.01 0.87 9.94
CA GLY A 32 0.96 0.78 8.84
C GLY A 32 2.41 0.51 9.27
N HIS A 33 3.32 0.40 8.31
CA HIS A 33 4.77 0.28 8.57
C HIS A 33 5.51 1.02 7.45
N GLU A 34 5.86 0.36 6.34
CA GLU A 34 6.38 1.03 5.15
C GLU A 34 5.31 1.81 4.39
N ILE A 35 5.72 2.90 3.74
CA ILE A 35 4.85 3.74 2.90
C ILE A 35 4.74 3.12 1.52
N CYS A 36 3.51 2.81 1.10
CA CYS A 36 3.18 2.40 -0.26
C CYS A 36 1.97 3.20 -0.74
N VAL A 37 2.21 4.27 -1.49
CA VAL A 37 1.17 5.22 -1.95
C VAL A 37 1.27 5.52 -3.44
N TRP A 38 0.10 5.73 -4.06
CA TRP A 38 -0.01 6.08 -5.48
C TRP A 38 -1.21 6.99 -5.74
N PRO A 39 -1.13 7.90 -6.73
CA PRO A 39 -2.28 8.66 -7.18
C PRO A 39 -3.27 7.74 -7.89
N TYR A 40 -4.56 7.96 -7.62
CA TYR A 40 -5.67 7.25 -8.26
C TYR A 40 -6.94 8.09 -8.17
N ASP A 41 -7.65 8.27 -9.29
CA ASP A 41 -8.96 8.94 -9.38
C ASP A 41 -8.97 10.33 -8.73
N GLY A 42 -7.93 11.13 -9.02
CA GLY A 42 -7.75 12.48 -8.47
C GLY A 42 -7.35 12.53 -6.99
N GLY A 43 -7.29 11.39 -6.30
CA GLY A 43 -6.88 11.25 -4.90
C GLY A 43 -5.59 10.46 -4.72
N ILE A 44 -5.36 9.99 -3.50
CA ILE A 44 -4.21 9.15 -3.11
C ILE A 44 -4.72 7.83 -2.53
N ALA A 45 -4.27 6.73 -3.12
CA ALA A 45 -4.40 5.39 -2.57
C ALA A 45 -3.18 5.03 -1.71
N ALA A 46 -3.41 4.24 -0.66
CA ALA A 46 -2.41 3.77 0.27
C ALA A 46 -2.60 2.28 0.59
N LEU A 47 -1.52 1.53 0.70
CA LEU A 47 -1.51 0.17 1.19
C LEU A 47 -0.93 0.15 2.61
N ILE A 48 -1.71 -0.33 3.57
CA ILE A 48 -1.36 -0.37 4.99
C ILE A 48 -1.00 -1.81 5.37
N THR A 49 0.24 -2.05 5.80
CA THR A 49 0.76 -3.40 6.11
C THR A 49 1.29 -3.52 7.55
N THR A 50 1.51 -4.76 7.99
CA THR A 50 2.25 -5.16 9.20
C THR A 50 1.59 -4.81 10.53
N ASP A 51 1.51 -3.52 10.87
CA ASP A 51 1.21 -3.05 12.22
C ASP A 51 -0.11 -2.28 12.30
N GLY A 52 -0.77 -2.38 13.45
CA GLY A 52 -2.02 -1.66 13.76
C GLY A 52 -3.33 -2.44 13.47
N PRO A 53 -4.48 -1.90 13.92
CA PRO A 53 -5.80 -2.49 13.69
C PRO A 53 -6.17 -2.62 12.21
N GLU A 54 -5.76 -1.68 11.38
CA GLU A 54 -6.10 -1.59 9.95
C GLU A 54 -5.00 -2.15 9.04
N LYS A 55 -4.12 -3.00 9.56
CA LYS A 55 -3.15 -3.73 8.72
C LYS A 55 -3.87 -4.57 7.64
N ASN A 56 -3.19 -4.76 6.53
CA ASN A 56 -3.68 -5.46 5.35
C ASN A 56 -4.92 -4.79 4.73
N THR A 57 -4.94 -3.46 4.70
CA THR A 57 -6.00 -2.70 4.03
C THR A 57 -5.45 -1.88 2.87
N VAL A 58 -6.26 -1.77 1.81
CA VAL A 58 -6.09 -0.75 0.78
C VAL A 58 -7.04 0.38 1.14
N GLN A 59 -6.50 1.58 1.29
CA GLN A 59 -7.22 2.78 1.64
C GLN A 59 -7.10 3.81 0.53
N TRP A 60 -8.05 4.74 0.44
CA TRP A 60 -8.03 5.82 -0.53
C TRP A 60 -8.56 7.10 0.08
N SER A 61 -7.96 8.22 -0.32
CA SER A 61 -8.28 9.56 0.15
C SER A 61 -8.48 10.51 -1.04
N PRO A 62 -9.58 11.29 -1.09
CA PRO A 62 -9.79 12.28 -2.14
C PRO A 62 -8.86 13.49 -2.03
N ASP A 63 -8.33 13.78 -0.84
CA ASP A 63 -7.52 14.97 -0.54
C ASP A 63 -6.07 14.63 -0.13
N GLY A 64 -5.73 13.34 -0.08
CA GLY A 64 -4.44 12.85 0.39
C GLY A 64 -4.24 12.93 1.90
N ILE A 65 -5.30 13.25 2.67
CA ILE A 65 -5.27 13.41 4.13
C ILE A 65 -6.24 12.43 4.81
N ASN A 66 -7.49 12.38 4.36
CA ASN A 66 -8.55 11.60 4.99
C ASN A 66 -8.75 10.26 4.24
N PHE A 67 -8.22 9.17 4.79
CA PHE A 67 -8.22 7.86 4.14
C PHE A 67 -9.39 6.98 4.61
N ASP A 68 -10.11 6.41 3.64
CA ASP A 68 -11.16 5.41 3.86
C ASP A 68 -10.69 4.02 3.40
N ILE A 69 -11.04 2.98 4.16
CA ILE A 69 -10.78 1.59 3.77
C ILE A 69 -11.63 1.20 2.56
N LYS A 70 -10.98 0.80 1.46
CA LYS A 70 -11.63 0.33 0.23
C LYS A 70 -11.57 -1.19 0.06
N GLY A 71 -10.65 -1.86 0.75
CA GLY A 71 -10.56 -3.32 0.74
C GLY A 71 -9.66 -3.88 1.83
N VAL A 72 -9.97 -5.09 2.28
CA VAL A 72 -9.14 -5.87 3.22
C VAL A 72 -8.54 -7.05 2.45
N VAL A 73 -7.21 -7.15 2.44
CA VAL A 73 -6.48 -8.22 1.77
C VAL A 73 -5.98 -9.24 2.77
N LYS A 74 -5.70 -10.47 2.32
CA LYS A 74 -5.17 -11.53 3.20
C LYS A 74 -3.75 -11.24 3.69
N GLY A 75 -3.00 -10.49 2.90
CA GLY A 75 -1.63 -10.08 3.12
C GLY A 75 -1.13 -9.37 1.88
N ALA A 76 0.00 -8.68 2.01
CA ALA A 76 0.65 -8.01 0.89
C ALA A 76 2.17 -8.14 1.01
N PRO A 77 2.93 -8.03 -0.09
CA PRO A 77 4.37 -7.82 -0.01
C PRO A 77 4.67 -6.58 0.83
N HIS A 78 5.71 -6.64 1.66
CA HIS A 78 6.13 -5.49 2.47
C HIS A 78 7.18 -4.66 1.72
N ALA A 79 7.36 -3.39 2.11
CA ALA A 79 8.35 -2.49 1.50
C ALA A 79 8.30 -2.44 -0.04
N ILE A 80 7.10 -2.24 -0.58
CA ILE A 80 6.87 -2.26 -2.04
C ILE A 80 7.54 -1.07 -2.73
N GLY A 81 8.36 -1.36 -3.73
CA GLY A 81 8.74 -0.42 -4.78
C GLY A 81 7.73 -0.48 -5.93
N LEU A 82 6.96 0.58 -6.11
CA LEU A 82 5.90 0.66 -7.13
C LEU A 82 6.47 0.88 -8.54
N ASP A 83 5.84 0.25 -9.53
CA ASP A 83 6.09 0.57 -10.94
C ASP A 83 5.41 1.89 -11.28
N ARG A 84 6.20 2.97 -11.38
CA ARG A 84 5.68 4.31 -11.71
C ARG A 84 5.36 4.49 -13.20
N THR A 85 5.59 3.47 -14.04
CA THR A 85 5.24 3.50 -15.47
C THR A 85 3.85 2.95 -15.78
N ALA A 86 3.19 2.35 -14.78
CA ALA A 86 1.83 1.83 -14.93
C ALA A 86 0.79 2.94 -15.12
N ASP A 87 -0.28 2.63 -15.84
CA ASP A 87 -1.46 3.49 -15.94
C ASP A 87 -2.34 3.29 -14.70
N ASN A 88 -2.14 4.14 -13.70
CA ASN A 88 -2.84 4.02 -12.42
C ASN A 88 -4.36 4.15 -12.57
N GLU A 89 -4.85 4.91 -13.56
CA GLU A 89 -6.28 5.23 -13.70
C GLU A 89 -7.09 4.07 -14.29
N LYS A 90 -6.41 3.09 -14.90
CA LYS A 90 -7.06 1.92 -15.51
C LYS A 90 -7.88 1.09 -14.51
N GLU A 91 -7.33 0.83 -13.32
CA GLU A 91 -8.04 0.23 -12.20
C GLU A 91 -7.29 0.48 -10.88
N PRO A 92 -7.96 0.43 -9.70
CA PRO A 92 -7.37 0.86 -8.43
C PRO A 92 -6.06 0.17 -8.05
N THR A 93 -5.84 -1.04 -8.55
CA THR A 93 -4.66 -1.88 -8.25
C THR A 93 -3.78 -2.12 -9.48
N GLU A 94 -3.94 -1.37 -10.58
CA GLU A 94 -3.14 -1.59 -11.80
C GLU A 94 -1.64 -1.45 -11.52
N ILE A 95 -1.26 -0.44 -10.73
CA ILE A 95 0.12 -0.19 -10.30
C ILE A 95 0.74 -1.35 -9.49
N LEU A 96 -0.09 -2.26 -8.97
CA LEU A 96 0.35 -3.42 -8.19
C LEU A 96 0.40 -4.70 -9.04
N ARG A 97 -0.02 -4.69 -10.32
CA ARG A 97 -0.20 -5.90 -11.13
C ARG A 97 1.11 -6.61 -11.44
N TRP A 98 2.10 -5.85 -11.89
CA TRP A 98 3.41 -6.33 -12.32
C TRP A 98 4.44 -5.21 -12.15
N GLY A 99 5.74 -5.53 -12.24
CA GLY A 99 6.81 -4.54 -12.13
C GLY A 99 7.12 -4.05 -10.71
N GLY A 100 6.27 -4.40 -9.73
CA GLY A 100 6.51 -4.11 -8.33
C GLY A 100 7.66 -4.94 -7.75
N LEU A 101 8.51 -4.27 -6.97
CA LEU A 101 9.61 -4.88 -6.21
C LEU A 101 9.25 -4.93 -4.72
N THR A 102 9.80 -5.91 -4.01
CA THR A 102 9.69 -6.08 -2.55
C THR A 102 11.00 -6.66 -2.04
N HIS A 103 11.16 -6.79 -0.71
CA HIS A 103 12.27 -7.54 -0.13
C HIS A 103 11.79 -8.80 0.56
N GLU A 104 12.71 -9.74 0.77
CA GLU A 104 12.51 -10.89 1.64
C GLU A 104 13.74 -11.13 2.51
N TYR A 105 13.51 -11.50 3.77
CA TYR A 105 14.57 -11.84 4.70
C TYR A 105 15.05 -13.27 4.41
N LYS A 106 16.35 -13.43 4.13
CA LYS A 106 16.99 -14.75 4.13
C LYS A 106 17.30 -15.18 5.56
N ASN A 107 17.75 -14.24 6.39
CA ASN A 107 17.95 -14.37 7.84
C ASN A 107 17.95 -12.95 8.46
N SER A 108 18.37 -12.81 9.73
CA SER A 108 18.45 -11.50 10.40
C SER A 108 19.37 -10.50 9.72
N ASP A 109 20.42 -10.99 9.05
CA ASP A 109 21.53 -10.17 8.58
C ASP A 109 21.44 -9.87 7.07
N TYR A 110 20.81 -10.76 6.30
CA TYR A 110 20.74 -10.68 4.85
C TYR A 110 19.31 -10.67 4.34
N GLN A 111 19.00 -9.68 3.51
CA GLN A 111 17.76 -9.58 2.74
C GLN A 111 18.07 -9.50 1.25
N TYR A 112 17.10 -9.84 0.40
CA TYR A 112 17.23 -9.77 -1.05
C TYR A 112 15.95 -9.21 -1.69
N ILE A 113 16.10 -8.57 -2.85
CA ILE A 113 14.98 -7.98 -3.60
C ILE A 113 14.28 -9.08 -4.41
N ARG A 114 12.95 -9.02 -4.48
CA ARG A 114 12.11 -9.90 -5.28
C ARG A 114 11.11 -9.09 -6.10
N GLY A 115 10.74 -9.60 -7.27
CA GLY A 115 9.54 -9.15 -7.98
C GLY A 115 8.29 -9.80 -7.41
N PHE A 116 7.15 -9.10 -7.44
CA PHE A 116 5.84 -9.67 -7.13
C PHE A 116 4.84 -9.41 -8.27
N LYS A 117 3.72 -10.13 -8.22
CA LYS A 117 2.57 -9.93 -9.10
C LYS A 117 1.30 -10.02 -8.27
N THR A 118 0.29 -9.23 -8.61
CA THR A 118 -1.02 -9.29 -7.94
C THR A 118 -2.14 -9.52 -8.94
N TRP A 119 -3.24 -10.07 -8.44
CA TRP A 119 -4.45 -10.26 -9.23
C TRP A 119 -5.70 -10.10 -8.38
N ARG A 120 -6.78 -9.64 -9.01
CA ARG A 120 -8.10 -9.58 -8.39
C ARG A 120 -8.73 -10.97 -8.39
N MET A 121 -9.10 -11.47 -7.21
CA MET A 121 -9.89 -12.68 -7.10
C MET A 121 -11.36 -12.36 -7.40
N LYS A 122 -11.91 -12.92 -8.48
CA LYS A 122 -13.35 -12.81 -8.83
C LYS A 122 -14.18 -13.98 -8.31
N LYS A 123 -13.59 -15.17 -8.29
CA LYS A 123 -14.20 -16.42 -7.80
C LYS A 123 -13.15 -17.17 -6.98
N HIS A 124 -13.61 -17.97 -6.02
CA HIS A 124 -12.79 -18.96 -5.33
C HIS A 124 -13.27 -20.35 -5.75
N THR A 125 -12.43 -21.06 -6.49
CA THR A 125 -12.73 -22.42 -6.95
C THR A 125 -12.05 -23.42 -6.02
N ALA A 126 -12.82 -24.39 -5.52
CA ALA A 126 -12.26 -25.46 -4.71
C ALA A 126 -11.30 -26.31 -5.55
N LYS A 127 -10.30 -26.89 -4.89
CA LYS A 127 -9.30 -27.73 -5.56
C LYS A 127 -10.00 -28.95 -6.19
N GLY A 128 -9.97 -29.05 -7.51
CA GLY A 128 -10.54 -30.18 -8.27
C GLY A 128 -11.86 -29.90 -8.99
N VAL A 129 -12.43 -28.69 -8.88
CA VAL A 129 -13.59 -28.28 -9.69
C VAL A 129 -13.07 -27.45 -10.86
N GLY A 130 -13.17 -27.97 -12.09
CA GLY A 130 -12.86 -27.23 -13.31
C GLY A 130 -13.88 -26.11 -13.53
N GLU A 131 -13.45 -25.01 -14.13
CA GLU A 131 -14.37 -23.98 -14.63
C GLU A 131 -15.14 -24.57 -15.82
N GLU A 132 -16.46 -24.72 -15.71
CA GLU A 132 -17.35 -24.83 -16.86
C GLU A 132 -17.42 -23.51 -17.64
#